data_AF-A0A2E3BZM2-F1
#
_entry.id   AF-A0A2E3BZM2-F1
#
_cell.length_a   1.000
_cell.length_b   1.000
_cell.length_c   1.000
_cell.angle_alpha   90.00
_cell.angle_beta   90.00
_cell.angle_gamma   90.00
#
_symmetry.space_group_name_H-M   'P 1'
#
loop_
_entity.id
_entity.type
_entity.pdbx_description
1 polymer ?
#
loop_
_entity_poly.entity_id
_entity_poly.type
_entity_poly.pdbx_seq_one_letter_code
_entity_poly.pdbx_strand_id
1 'polypeptide(L)'
;MLNKLSNDNYDELLDLLLHLDITKEEHLTKLIDIIFNKAIKESKFCEIYASLSVKLSGCYIINSEEKKVYFREILLNKCQNIFETISSLNDENHMVESGFKFKEDVFGCMNFIGELYNHELLTDKIMQSCLIMLLKQIAHNKFLVIYSLSTLFNTVAKVFCKKSPSAANLIYTKLELLTKSKEIKIKEKFAIKDVLERIKKDNLL
;
A
#
# COMPACT_ATOMS: atom_id res chain seq x y z
N MET A 1 -3.98 18.88 12.23
CA MET A 1 -2.97 19.70 11.52
C MET A 1 -2.85 19.40 10.02
N LEU A 2 -3.19 18.20 9.51
CA LEU A 2 -3.16 17.90 8.06
C LEU A 2 -4.43 18.28 7.27
N ASN A 3 -5.23 19.27 7.69
CA ASN A 3 -6.58 19.47 7.12
C ASN A 3 -6.65 20.21 5.78
N LYS A 4 -5.53 20.57 5.16
CA LYS A 4 -5.50 21.15 3.81
C LYS A 4 -4.17 20.87 3.08
N LEU A 5 -3.65 19.65 3.07
CA LEU A 5 -2.35 19.41 2.42
C LEU A 5 -2.50 19.64 0.90
N SER A 6 -1.88 20.69 0.38
CA SER A 6 -1.81 21.04 -1.04
C SER A 6 -0.35 21.34 -1.40
N ASN A 7 -0.03 21.41 -2.70
CA ASN A 7 1.31 21.83 -3.13
C ASN A 7 1.70 23.19 -2.53
N ASP A 8 0.73 24.07 -2.29
CA ASP A 8 0.97 25.44 -1.82
C ASP A 8 1.37 25.54 -0.34
N ASN A 9 1.09 24.52 0.48
CA ASN A 9 1.47 24.49 1.90
C ASN A 9 2.32 23.28 2.29
N TYR A 10 2.81 22.54 1.30
CA TYR A 10 3.61 21.35 1.49
C TYR A 10 4.89 21.65 2.27
N ASP A 11 5.62 22.70 1.88
CA ASP A 11 6.91 23.05 2.50
C ASP A 11 6.71 23.54 3.94
N GLU A 12 5.73 24.40 4.20
CA GLU A 12 5.42 24.88 5.56
C GLU A 12 4.98 23.73 6.49
N LEU A 13 4.17 22.80 5.99
CA LEU A 13 3.75 21.62 6.76
C LEU A 13 4.90 20.65 6.98
N LEU A 14 5.77 20.46 6.00
CA LEU A 14 6.96 19.63 6.15
C LEU A 14 7.89 20.21 7.20
N ASP A 15 8.17 21.51 7.15
CA ASP A 15 8.98 22.19 8.16
C ASP A 15 8.34 22.08 9.53
N LEU A 16 7.03 22.30 9.66
CA LEU A 16 6.33 22.11 10.93
C LEU A 16 6.50 20.67 11.45
N LEU A 17 6.34 19.66 10.59
CA LEU A 17 6.45 18.25 10.97
C LEU A 17 7.89 17.87 11.37
N LEU A 18 8.90 18.45 10.74
CA LEU A 18 10.31 18.24 11.08
C LEU A 18 10.70 18.91 12.41
N HIS A 19 10.01 19.98 12.80
CA HIS A 19 10.24 20.72 14.05
C HIS A 19 9.27 20.31 15.17
N LEU A 20 8.39 19.33 14.96
CA LEU A 20 7.58 18.78 16.04
C LEU A 20 8.49 18.07 17.07
N ASP A 21 8.18 18.24 18.35
CA ASP A 21 8.80 17.50 19.46
C ASP A 21 8.37 16.01 19.43
N ILE A 22 8.86 15.28 18.45
CA ILE A 22 8.72 13.83 18.35
C ILE A 22 9.71 13.21 19.33
N THR A 23 9.25 13.01 20.56
CA THR A 23 10.07 12.50 21.67
C THR A 23 9.82 11.02 21.99
N LYS A 24 8.72 10.45 21.49
CA LYS A 24 8.30 9.08 21.79
C LYS A 24 7.88 8.34 20.53
N GLU A 25 8.02 7.01 20.56
CA GLU A 25 7.56 6.12 19.49
C GLU A 25 6.08 6.32 19.18
N GLU A 26 5.23 6.53 20.20
CA GLU A 26 3.81 6.80 20.01
C GLU A 26 3.52 8.04 19.13
N HIS A 27 4.42 9.02 19.10
CA HIS A 27 4.27 10.21 18.26
C HIS A 27 4.52 9.86 16.79
N LEU A 28 5.54 9.03 16.50
CA LEU A 28 5.79 8.54 15.14
C LEU A 28 4.64 7.69 14.63
N THR A 29 4.13 6.77 15.46
CA THR A 29 2.98 5.93 15.12
C THR A 29 1.75 6.77 14.81
N LYS A 30 1.42 7.75 15.67
CA LYS A 30 0.30 8.69 15.44
C LYS A 30 0.49 9.50 14.15
N LEU A 31 1.71 9.96 13.86
CA LEU A 31 1.99 10.70 12.62
C LEU A 31 1.74 9.83 11.39
N ILE A 32 2.25 8.59 11.40
CA ILE A 32 2.02 7.60 10.34
C ILE A 32 0.52 7.31 10.20
N ASP A 33 -0.21 7.15 11.30
CA ASP A 33 -1.66 6.96 11.28
C ASP A 33 -2.40 8.11 10.62
N ILE A 34 -2.01 9.35 10.90
CA ILE A 34 -2.61 10.53 10.28
C ILE A 34 -2.30 10.55 8.78
N ILE A 35 -1.05 10.26 8.36
CA ILE A 35 -0.67 10.22 6.95
C ILE A 35 -1.48 9.16 6.19
N PHE A 36 -1.58 7.95 6.72
CA PHE A 36 -2.42 6.89 6.11
C PHE A 36 -3.88 7.32 6.00
N ASN A 37 -4.48 7.80 7.09
CA ASN A 37 -5.88 8.23 7.10
C ASN A 37 -6.14 9.34 6.08
N LYS A 38 -5.17 10.23 5.87
CA LYS A 38 -5.24 11.32 4.91
C LYS A 38 -5.09 10.82 3.48
N ALA A 39 -4.10 9.98 3.21
CA ALA A 39 -3.88 9.39 1.89
C ALA A 39 -5.06 8.55 1.40
N ILE A 40 -5.76 7.85 2.31
CA ILE A 40 -6.96 7.07 2.02
C ILE A 40 -8.14 8.00 1.68
N LYS A 41 -8.39 9.01 2.52
CA LYS A 41 -9.53 9.94 2.33
C LYS A 41 -9.36 10.87 1.14
N GLU A 42 -8.12 11.21 0.82
CA GLU A 42 -7.76 12.22 -0.16
C GLU A 42 -6.91 11.58 -1.27
N SER A 43 -7.47 10.55 -1.92
CA SER A 43 -6.76 9.72 -2.91
C SER A 43 -6.10 10.48 -4.06
N LYS A 44 -6.59 11.68 -4.40
CA LYS A 44 -5.97 12.57 -5.40
C LYS A 44 -4.61 13.13 -4.98
N PHE A 45 -4.32 13.15 -3.67
CA PHE A 45 -3.07 13.66 -3.10
C PHE A 45 -2.18 12.54 -2.56
N CYS A 46 -2.47 11.27 -2.91
CA CYS A 46 -1.75 10.09 -2.43
C CYS A 46 -0.23 10.19 -2.70
N GLU A 47 0.16 10.68 -3.88
CA GLU A 47 1.55 10.91 -4.27
C GLU A 47 2.25 11.91 -3.33
N ILE A 48 1.57 12.99 -2.94
CA ILE A 48 2.12 14.01 -2.03
C ILE A 48 2.39 13.40 -0.65
N TYR A 49 1.48 12.56 -0.15
CA TYR A 49 1.66 11.83 1.11
C TYR A 49 2.82 10.82 1.06
N ALA A 50 3.07 10.23 -0.11
CA ALA A 50 4.20 9.33 -0.31
C ALA A 50 5.53 10.10 -0.31
N SER A 51 5.57 11.22 -1.04
CA SER A 51 6.72 12.15 -1.01
C SER A 51 7.01 12.65 0.41
N LEU A 52 5.98 13.04 1.18
CA LEU A 52 6.12 13.41 2.59
C LEU A 52 6.75 12.28 3.42
N SER A 53 6.31 11.05 3.20
CA SER A 53 6.84 9.88 3.92
C SER A 53 8.30 9.59 3.58
N VAL A 54 8.75 9.92 2.36
CA VAL A 54 10.18 9.87 1.99
C VAL A 54 10.97 10.92 2.77
N LYS A 55 10.48 12.16 2.87
CA LYS A 55 11.15 13.23 3.63
C LYS A 55 11.25 12.92 5.12
N LEU A 56 10.21 12.31 5.69
CA LEU A 56 10.16 11.92 7.10
C LEU A 56 10.95 10.62 7.40
N SER A 57 11.39 9.88 6.38
CA SER A 57 12.01 8.55 6.55
C SER A 57 13.24 8.55 7.47
N GLY A 58 13.99 9.66 7.50
CA GLY A 58 15.16 9.84 8.34
C GLY A 58 14.86 10.30 9.78
N CYS A 59 13.63 10.71 10.09
CA CYS A 59 13.23 11.09 11.44
C CYS A 59 13.32 9.87 12.37
N TYR A 60 13.87 10.06 13.57
CA TYR A 60 14.01 9.00 14.56
C TYR A 60 13.80 9.52 15.98
N ILE A 61 13.44 8.61 16.87
CA ILE A 61 13.47 8.81 18.32
C ILE A 61 14.52 7.90 18.95
N ILE A 62 14.95 8.23 20.16
CA ILE A 62 15.77 7.35 20.99
C ILE A 62 14.83 6.70 22.00
N ASN A 63 14.72 5.37 21.97
CA ASN A 63 13.87 4.63 22.89
C ASN A 63 14.54 4.44 24.27
N SER A 64 13.84 3.80 25.20
CA SER A 64 14.36 3.52 26.56
C SER A 64 15.62 2.65 26.59
N GLU A 65 15.95 1.96 25.50
CA GLU A 65 17.15 1.12 25.33
C GLU A 65 18.29 1.86 24.61
N GLU A 66 18.20 3.19 24.48
CA GLU A 66 19.15 4.03 23.74
C GLU A 66 19.28 3.69 22.24
N LYS A 67 18.30 2.95 21.68
CA LYS A 67 18.27 2.60 20.26
C LYS A 67 17.49 3.63 19.47
N LYS A 68 17.99 3.92 18.26
CA LYS A 68 17.28 4.74 17.28
C LYS A 68 16.14 3.94 16.67
N VAL A 69 14.92 4.44 16.80
CA VAL A 69 13.73 3.93 16.12
C VAL A 69 13.35 4.93 15.05
N TYR A 70 13.41 4.52 13.78
CA TYR A 70 13.17 5.40 12.64
C TYR A 70 11.70 5.39 12.21
N PHE A 71 11.21 6.53 11.71
CA PHE A 71 9.91 6.65 11.07
C PHE A 71 9.71 5.58 9.99
N ARG A 72 10.73 5.36 9.16
CA ARG A 72 10.70 4.34 8.09
C ARG A 72 10.42 2.94 8.64
N GLU A 73 11.02 2.57 9.77
CA GLU A 73 10.85 1.25 10.36
C GLU A 73 9.40 1.02 10.80
N ILE A 74 8.82 1.98 11.51
CA ILE A 74 7.42 1.92 11.97
C ILE A 74 6.46 1.92 10.77
N LEU A 75 6.78 2.70 9.72
CA LEU A 75 5.98 2.75 8.49
C LEU A 75 5.96 1.40 7.77
N LEU A 76 7.11 0.74 7.65
CA LEU A 76 7.22 -0.58 7.02
C LEU A 76 6.45 -1.64 7.82
N ASN A 77 6.59 -1.62 9.15
CA ASN A 77 5.83 -2.51 10.04
C ASN A 77 4.32 -2.31 9.87
N LYS A 78 3.87 -1.05 9.76
CA LYS A 78 2.46 -0.76 9.48
C LYS A 78 2.00 -1.31 8.12
N CYS A 79 2.80 -1.12 7.07
CA CYS A 79 2.47 -1.67 5.74
C CYS A 79 2.34 -3.19 5.79
N GLN A 80 3.27 -3.86 6.48
CA GLN A 80 3.24 -5.31 6.67
C GLN A 80 1.96 -5.75 7.41
N ASN A 81 1.64 -5.11 8.54
CA ASN A 81 0.42 -5.41 9.30
C ASN A 81 -0.84 -5.26 8.44
N ILE A 82 -0.93 -4.20 7.63
CA ILE A 82 -2.05 -4.00 6.70
C ILE A 82 -2.18 -5.16 5.71
N PHE A 83 -1.06 -5.61 5.13
CA PHE A 83 -1.09 -6.73 4.19
C PHE A 83 -1.47 -8.06 4.85
N GLU A 84 -0.96 -8.33 6.05
CA GLU A 84 -1.29 -9.53 6.83
C GLU A 84 -2.78 -9.54 7.21
N THR A 85 -3.30 -8.40 7.67
CA THR A 85 -4.73 -8.21 7.93
C THR A 85 -5.54 -8.52 6.69
N ILE A 86 -5.29 -7.86 5.55
CA ILE A 86 -6.04 -8.06 4.31
C ILE A 86 -5.98 -9.51 3.83
N SER A 87 -4.81 -10.14 3.96
CA SER A 87 -4.59 -11.55 3.57
C SER A 87 -5.40 -12.54 4.41
N SER A 88 -5.80 -12.14 5.62
CA SER A 88 -6.54 -13.00 6.55
C SER A 88 -8.06 -12.78 6.54
N LEU A 89 -8.55 -11.69 5.92
CA LEU A 89 -9.97 -11.34 5.89
C LEU A 89 -10.83 -12.44 5.24
N ASN A 90 -11.89 -12.84 5.94
CA ASN A 90 -12.85 -13.84 5.45
C ASN A 90 -14.16 -13.19 4.98
N ASP A 91 -14.55 -12.08 5.58
CA ASP A 91 -15.81 -11.38 5.31
C ASP A 91 -15.75 -9.91 5.79
N GLU A 92 -16.89 -9.24 5.66
CA GLU A 92 -17.06 -7.83 6.02
C GLU A 92 -17.02 -7.59 7.54
N ASN A 93 -17.41 -8.56 8.37
CA ASN A 93 -17.35 -8.43 9.82
C ASN A 93 -15.89 -8.43 10.30
N HIS A 94 -15.09 -9.38 9.80
CA HIS A 94 -13.65 -9.46 10.08
C HIS A 94 -12.93 -8.18 9.64
N MET A 95 -13.35 -7.57 8.53
CA MET A 95 -12.81 -6.31 8.03
C MET A 95 -13.05 -5.16 9.02
N VAL A 96 -14.30 -5.04 9.51
CA VAL A 96 -14.69 -4.02 10.49
C VAL A 96 -13.97 -4.20 11.83
N GLU A 97 -13.85 -5.43 12.31
CA GLU A 97 -13.10 -5.77 13.53
C GLU A 97 -11.60 -5.42 13.41
N SER A 98 -11.05 -5.52 12.20
CA SER A 98 -9.67 -5.15 11.90
C SER A 98 -9.45 -3.64 11.76
N GLY A 99 -10.50 -2.83 11.93
CA GLY A 99 -10.43 -1.36 11.92
C GLY A 99 -10.73 -0.70 10.57
N PHE A 100 -11.04 -1.46 9.52
CA PHE A 100 -11.48 -0.94 8.23
C PHE A 100 -12.99 -0.77 8.22
N LYS A 101 -13.49 0.46 8.02
CA LYS A 101 -14.95 0.71 8.04
C LYS A 101 -15.59 0.34 6.71
N PHE A 102 -14.87 0.56 5.62
CA PHE A 102 -15.35 0.35 4.27
C PHE A 102 -14.32 -0.38 3.41
N LYS A 103 -14.76 -1.01 2.32
CA LYS A 103 -13.87 -1.69 1.34
C LYS A 103 -12.91 -0.69 0.71
N GLU A 104 -13.37 0.54 0.55
CA GLU A 104 -12.62 1.69 0.05
C GLU A 104 -11.42 2.03 0.94
N ASP A 105 -11.49 1.78 2.25
CA ASP A 105 -10.35 1.99 3.16
C ASP A 105 -9.23 1.00 2.84
N VAL A 106 -9.59 -0.27 2.56
CA VAL A 106 -8.65 -1.32 2.14
C VAL A 106 -7.99 -0.95 0.82
N PHE A 107 -8.78 -0.52 -0.17
CA PHE A 107 -8.25 -0.13 -1.48
C PHE A 107 -7.40 1.14 -1.40
N GLY A 108 -7.80 2.11 -0.58
CA GLY A 108 -7.01 3.31 -0.29
C GLY A 108 -5.65 2.97 0.32
N CYS A 109 -5.60 2.03 1.26
CA CYS A 109 -4.35 1.50 1.80
C CYS A 109 -3.47 0.85 0.72
N MET A 110 -4.05 0.01 -0.15
CA MET A 110 -3.31 -0.63 -1.24
C MET A 110 -2.75 0.40 -2.22
N ASN A 111 -3.55 1.41 -2.57
CA ASN A 111 -3.10 2.50 -3.43
C ASN A 111 -1.95 3.28 -2.79
N PHE A 112 -2.09 3.67 -1.52
CA PHE A 112 -1.05 4.44 -0.82
C PHE A 112 0.24 3.65 -0.67
N ILE A 113 0.18 2.37 -0.30
CA ILE A 113 1.34 1.48 -0.25
C ILE A 113 2.01 1.35 -1.63
N GLY A 114 1.20 1.29 -2.70
CA GLY A 114 1.72 1.34 -4.06
C GLY A 114 2.49 2.63 -4.36
N GLU A 115 1.98 3.78 -3.91
CA GLU A 115 2.68 5.06 -4.05
C GLU A 115 3.98 5.12 -3.24
N LEU A 116 4.01 4.54 -2.03
CA LEU A 116 5.26 4.43 -1.26
C LEU A 116 6.34 3.63 -2.02
N TYR A 117 5.95 2.61 -2.78
CA TYR A 117 6.87 1.89 -3.66
C TYR A 117 7.31 2.71 -4.87
N ASN A 118 6.38 3.39 -5.54
CA ASN A 118 6.71 4.26 -6.67
C ASN A 118 7.69 5.38 -6.28
N HIS A 119 7.66 5.83 -5.01
CA HIS A 119 8.58 6.80 -4.42
C HIS A 119 9.81 6.18 -3.73
N GLU A 120 10.13 4.90 -4.03
CA GLU A 120 11.33 4.20 -3.58
C GLU A 120 11.47 4.00 -2.05
N LEU A 121 10.38 4.18 -1.31
CA LEU A 121 10.35 3.92 0.13
C LEU A 121 10.19 2.42 0.43
N LEU A 122 9.59 1.67 -0.48
CA LEU A 122 9.56 0.21 -0.48
C LEU A 122 10.53 -0.34 -1.52
N THR A 123 11.20 -1.46 -1.20
CA THR A 123 12.11 -2.13 -2.15
C THR A 123 11.34 -3.05 -3.09
N ASP A 124 11.94 -3.40 -4.23
CA ASP A 124 11.38 -4.37 -5.18
C ASP A 124 11.09 -5.73 -4.52
N LYS A 125 11.98 -6.17 -3.61
CA LYS A 125 11.77 -7.40 -2.83
C LYS A 125 10.53 -7.34 -1.95
N ILE A 126 10.33 -6.22 -1.24
CA ILE A 126 9.15 -6.05 -0.38
C ILE A 126 7.89 -6.07 -1.26
N MET A 127 7.86 -5.29 -2.33
CA MET A 127 6.70 -5.22 -3.22
C MET A 127 6.38 -6.57 -3.87
N GLN A 128 7.40 -7.28 -4.36
CA GLN A 128 7.26 -8.63 -4.91
C GLN A 128 6.68 -9.60 -3.86
N SER A 129 7.18 -9.55 -2.62
CA SER A 129 6.68 -10.39 -1.52
C SER A 129 5.19 -10.14 -1.26
N CYS A 130 4.78 -8.88 -1.18
CA CYS A 130 3.39 -8.48 -0.98
C CYS A 130 2.47 -8.97 -2.11
N LEU A 131 2.86 -8.79 -3.38
CA LEU A 131 2.08 -9.25 -4.53
C LEU A 131 1.95 -10.78 -4.56
N ILE A 132 3.02 -11.51 -4.27
CA ILE A 132 3.01 -12.98 -4.19
C ILE A 132 2.13 -13.45 -3.02
N MET A 133 2.18 -12.76 -1.87
CA MET A 133 1.35 -13.09 -0.72
C MET A 133 -0.13 -12.97 -1.05
N LEU A 134 -0.55 -11.85 -1.65
CA LEU A 134 -1.93 -11.65 -2.10
C LEU A 134 -2.34 -12.72 -3.12
N LEU A 135 -1.50 -13.02 -4.12
CA LEU A 135 -1.77 -14.07 -5.10
C LEU A 135 -2.01 -15.45 -4.46
N LYS A 136 -1.27 -15.81 -3.39
CA LYS A 136 -1.48 -17.08 -2.68
C LYS A 136 -2.86 -17.12 -2.02
N GLN A 137 -3.33 -16.01 -1.46
CA GLN A 137 -4.62 -15.93 -0.78
C GLN A 137 -5.82 -15.97 -1.72
N ILE A 138 -5.63 -15.73 -3.03
CA ILE A 138 -6.70 -15.91 -4.02
C ILE A 138 -7.18 -17.36 -4.05
N ALA A 139 -6.27 -18.34 -3.97
CA ALA A 139 -6.63 -19.77 -3.96
C ALA A 139 -7.47 -20.15 -2.73
N HIS A 140 -7.39 -19.35 -1.65
CA HIS A 140 -8.16 -19.54 -0.43
C HIS A 140 -9.49 -18.74 -0.44
N ASN A 141 -9.85 -18.10 -1.55
CA ASN A 141 -11.07 -17.30 -1.71
C ASN A 141 -11.24 -16.26 -0.60
N LYS A 142 -10.13 -15.67 -0.14
CA LYS A 142 -10.12 -14.64 0.91
C LYS A 142 -10.80 -13.37 0.45
N PHE A 143 -11.45 -12.70 1.39
CA PHE A 143 -12.25 -11.51 1.12
C PHE A 143 -11.38 -10.37 0.62
N LEU A 144 -11.85 -9.67 -0.41
CA LEU A 144 -11.20 -8.51 -1.04
C LEU A 144 -9.82 -8.75 -1.68
N VAL A 145 -9.17 -9.90 -1.48
CA VAL A 145 -7.78 -10.13 -1.93
C VAL A 145 -7.58 -9.86 -3.43
N ILE A 146 -8.51 -10.30 -4.27
CA ILE A 146 -8.43 -10.03 -5.73
C ILE A 146 -8.49 -8.53 -6.02
N TYR A 147 -9.42 -7.81 -5.39
CA TYR A 147 -9.55 -6.35 -5.58
C TYR A 147 -8.36 -5.60 -4.99
N SER A 148 -7.82 -6.04 -3.85
CA SER A 148 -6.62 -5.49 -3.24
C SER A 148 -5.39 -5.68 -4.13
N LEU A 149 -5.20 -6.88 -4.68
CA LEU A 149 -4.15 -7.17 -5.65
C LEU A 149 -4.31 -6.32 -6.90
N SER A 150 -5.52 -6.25 -7.47
CA SER A 150 -5.80 -5.44 -8.65
C SER A 150 -5.50 -3.97 -8.41
N THR A 151 -5.91 -3.43 -7.25
CA THR A 151 -5.66 -2.03 -6.87
C THR A 151 -4.16 -1.77 -6.74
N LEU A 152 -3.45 -2.59 -5.98
CA LEU A 152 -2.01 -2.43 -5.77
C LEU A 152 -1.24 -2.55 -7.09
N PHE A 153 -1.51 -3.59 -7.88
CA PHE A 153 -0.82 -3.83 -9.15
C PHE A 153 -1.05 -2.67 -10.11
N ASN A 154 -2.28 -2.15 -10.19
CA ASN A 154 -2.62 -0.99 -11.01
C ASN A 154 -1.81 0.28 -10.66
N THR A 155 -1.45 0.45 -9.40
CA THR A 155 -0.63 1.58 -8.93
C THR A 155 0.85 1.37 -9.24
N VAL A 156 1.37 0.15 -9.03
CA VAL A 156 2.81 -0.12 -9.14
C VAL A 156 3.26 -0.61 -10.52
N ALA A 157 2.35 -1.01 -11.41
CA ALA A 157 2.67 -1.76 -12.63
C ALA A 157 3.76 -1.09 -13.49
N LYS A 158 3.68 0.23 -13.69
CA LYS A 158 4.65 0.98 -14.52
C LYS A 158 6.08 0.86 -13.98
N VAL A 159 6.26 1.03 -12.67
CA VAL A 159 7.58 0.97 -12.02
C VAL A 159 8.01 -0.48 -11.85
N PHE A 160 7.11 -1.34 -11.36
CA PHE A 160 7.40 -2.73 -11.03
C PHE A 160 7.72 -3.58 -12.26
N CYS A 161 6.98 -3.43 -13.37
CA CYS A 161 7.28 -4.19 -14.61
C CYS A 161 8.64 -3.81 -15.19
N LYS A 162 9.03 -2.53 -15.08
CA LYS A 162 10.34 -2.05 -15.52
C LYS A 162 11.47 -2.53 -14.62
N LYS A 163 11.31 -2.45 -13.29
CA LYS A 163 12.34 -2.83 -12.31
C LYS A 163 12.46 -4.34 -12.13
N SER A 164 11.36 -5.09 -12.29
CA SER A 164 11.27 -6.52 -11.99
C SER A 164 10.45 -7.30 -13.04
N PRO A 165 10.87 -7.32 -14.32
CA PRO A 165 10.09 -7.90 -15.43
C PRO A 165 9.78 -9.39 -15.25
N SER A 166 10.75 -10.18 -14.77
CA SER A 166 10.54 -11.61 -14.54
C SER A 166 9.48 -11.90 -13.47
N ALA A 167 9.47 -11.11 -12.39
CA ALA A 167 8.47 -11.24 -11.34
C ALA A 167 7.10 -10.76 -11.80
N ALA A 168 7.05 -9.67 -12.56
CA ALA A 168 5.82 -9.16 -13.18
C ALA A 168 5.20 -10.17 -14.13
N ASN A 169 6.01 -10.81 -14.99
CA ASN A 169 5.55 -11.89 -15.88
C ASN A 169 4.97 -13.07 -15.11
N LEU A 170 5.60 -13.50 -14.01
CA LEU A 170 5.09 -14.58 -13.18
C LEU A 170 3.71 -14.24 -12.60
N ILE A 171 3.54 -13.02 -12.09
CA ILE A 171 2.27 -12.52 -11.56
C ILE A 171 1.22 -12.49 -12.69
N TYR A 172 1.58 -11.94 -13.86
CA TYR A 172 0.71 -11.86 -15.02
C TYR A 172 0.21 -13.24 -15.47
N THR A 173 1.12 -14.20 -15.67
CA THR A 173 0.75 -15.57 -16.07
C THR A 173 -0.18 -16.20 -15.04
N LYS A 174 0.07 -15.97 -13.74
CA LYS A 174 -0.79 -16.52 -12.70
C LYS A 174 -2.18 -15.90 -12.72
N LEU A 175 -2.28 -14.59 -12.89
CA LEU A 175 -3.56 -13.89 -13.07
C LEU A 175 -4.32 -14.41 -14.30
N GLU A 176 -3.64 -14.61 -15.43
CA GLU A 176 -4.27 -15.15 -16.64
C GLU A 176 -4.86 -16.56 -16.43
N LEU A 177 -4.12 -17.44 -15.75
CA LEU A 177 -4.63 -18.78 -15.39
C LEU A 177 -5.87 -18.71 -14.50
N LEU A 178 -5.89 -17.79 -13.54
CA LEU A 178 -7.02 -17.58 -12.63
C LEU A 178 -8.30 -17.14 -13.37
N THR A 179 -8.19 -16.38 -14.46
CA THR A 179 -9.37 -16.02 -15.28
C THR A 179 -10.05 -17.22 -15.92
N LYS A 180 -9.29 -18.30 -16.18
CA LYS A 180 -9.77 -19.55 -16.80
C LYS A 180 -10.31 -20.54 -15.76
N SER A 181 -9.95 -20.39 -14.48
CA SER A 181 -10.39 -21.28 -13.40
C SER A 181 -11.90 -21.21 -13.16
N LYS A 182 -12.55 -22.35 -12.87
CA LYS A 182 -13.97 -22.39 -12.47
C LYS A 182 -14.20 -22.01 -11.00
N GLU A 183 -13.14 -21.95 -10.20
CA GLU A 183 -13.19 -21.70 -8.75
C GLU A 183 -13.40 -20.22 -8.40
N ILE A 184 -13.07 -19.32 -9.33
CA ILE A 184 -13.21 -17.87 -9.14
C ILE A 184 -14.56 -17.38 -9.64
N LYS A 185 -15.18 -16.48 -8.88
CA LYS A 185 -16.48 -15.89 -9.24
C LYS A 185 -16.35 -15.02 -10.49
N ILE A 186 -17.42 -14.93 -11.27
CA ILE A 186 -17.43 -14.15 -12.51
C ILE A 186 -17.00 -12.68 -12.29
N LYS A 187 -17.50 -12.03 -11.22
CA LYS A 187 -17.14 -10.64 -10.89
C LYS A 187 -15.64 -10.46 -10.62
N GLU A 188 -15.03 -11.41 -9.92
CA GLU A 188 -13.61 -11.42 -9.60
C GLU A 188 -12.75 -11.64 -10.87
N LYS A 189 -13.22 -12.47 -11.80
CA LYS A 189 -12.57 -12.62 -13.11
C LYS A 189 -12.56 -11.33 -13.90
N PHE A 190 -13.63 -10.52 -13.83
CA PHE A 190 -13.64 -9.20 -14.46
C PHE A 190 -12.58 -8.28 -13.85
N ALA A 191 -12.48 -8.22 -12.52
CA ALA A 191 -11.45 -7.42 -11.85
C ALA A 191 -10.01 -7.84 -12.22
N ILE A 192 -9.78 -9.14 -12.46
CA ILE A 192 -8.47 -9.62 -12.96
C ILE A 192 -8.27 -9.22 -14.43
N LYS A 193 -9.29 -9.38 -15.29
CA LYS A 193 -9.21 -8.99 -16.69
C LYS A 193 -8.91 -7.51 -16.86
N ASP A 194 -9.51 -6.64 -16.07
CA ASP A 194 -9.25 -5.19 -16.10
C ASP A 194 -7.76 -4.88 -15.87
N VAL A 195 -7.11 -5.61 -14.95
CA VAL A 195 -5.66 -5.49 -14.72
C VAL A 195 -4.86 -5.96 -15.92
N LEU A 196 -5.20 -7.13 -16.48
CA LEU A 196 -4.49 -7.71 -17.63
C LEU A 196 -4.63 -6.81 -18.87
N GLU A 197 -5.81 -6.23 -19.11
CA GLU A 197 -6.06 -5.30 -20.20
C GLU A 197 -5.25 -4.02 -20.05
N ARG A 198 -5.13 -3.49 -18.83
CA ARG A 198 -4.31 -2.31 -18.56
C ARG A 198 -2.83 -2.56 -18.86
N ILE A 199 -2.30 -3.71 -18.44
CA ILE A 199 -0.91 -4.10 -18.72
C ILE A 199 -0.63 -4.11 -20.23
N LYS A 200 -1.55 -4.68 -21.02
CA LYS A 200 -1.46 -4.69 -22.49
C LYS A 200 -1.54 -3.29 -23.07
N LYS A 201 -2.50 -2.48 -22.62
CA LYS A 201 -2.71 -1.12 -23.12
C LYS A 201 -1.49 -0.23 -22.89
N ASP A 202 -0.87 -0.36 -21.73
CA ASP A 202 0.30 0.43 -21.34
C ASP A 202 1.62 -0.17 -21.85
N ASN A 203 1.58 -1.25 -22.66
CA ASN A 203 2.74 -1.98 -23.21
C ASN A 203 3.79 -2.34 -22.14
N LEU A 204 3.33 -2.79 -20.97
CA LEU A 204 4.20 -3.04 -19.81
C LEU A 204 4.88 -4.43 -19.84
N LEU A 205 4.27 -5.40 -20.53
CA LEU A 205 4.73 -6.79 -20.70
C LEU A 205 4.44 -7.28 -22.12
#